data_AF-A0A4Q0ITA9-F1
#
_entry.id   AF-A0A4Q0ITA9-F1
#
_cell.length_a   1.000
_cell.length_b   1.000
_cell.length_c   1.000
_cell.angle_alpha   90.00
_cell.angle_beta   90.00
_cell.angle_gamma   90.00
#
_symmetry.space_group_name_H-M   'P 1'
#
loop_
_entity.id
_entity.type
_entity.pdbx_description
1 polymer ?
#
loop_
_entity_poly.entity_id
_entity_poly.type
_entity_poly.pdbx_seq_one_letter_code
_entity_poly.pdbx_strand_id
1 'polypeptide(L)'
;MYTGAYAYSSNVLYSWDGKHLYQGAYTYSSKILYTWDGKHLYQGAYPYSSKILYTWDGKHLYQGGYAYSSKILYTWDGKHIYKGAYAYQSKILYTFDGKHLYSGAYAYSSKIISTVDGTFPPILFMVL
;
A
#
# COMPACT_ATOMS: atom_id res chain seq x y z
N MET A 1 -0.72 1.51 10.61
CA MET A 1 -1.16 2.66 9.79
C MET A 1 -2.35 3.31 10.46
N TYR A 2 -2.27 4.63 10.64
CA TYR A 2 -3.22 5.44 11.38
C TYR A 2 -3.84 6.48 10.46
N THR A 3 -5.08 6.86 10.74
CA THR A 3 -5.69 8.00 10.06
C THR A 3 -5.08 9.32 10.54
N GLY A 4 -4.83 10.24 9.60
CA GLY A 4 -4.30 11.58 9.88
C GLY A 4 -2.84 11.61 10.33
N ALA A 5 -2.44 12.71 10.96
CA ALA A 5 -1.05 13.05 11.25
C ALA A 5 -0.46 12.42 12.52
N TYR A 6 -1.30 11.81 13.36
CA TYR A 6 -0.89 11.33 14.68
C TYR A 6 -1.24 9.85 14.86
N ALA A 7 -0.31 9.12 15.48
CA ALA A 7 -0.46 7.71 15.80
C ALA A 7 -1.15 7.54 17.16
N TYR A 8 -2.48 7.52 17.16
CA TYR A 8 -3.29 7.16 18.34
C TYR A 8 -3.82 5.74 18.20
N SER A 9 -3.83 4.96 19.28
CA SER A 9 -4.34 3.58 19.27
C SER A 9 -5.80 3.49 18.80
N SER A 10 -6.62 4.50 19.09
CA SER A 10 -8.00 4.60 18.63
C SER A 10 -8.16 4.81 17.12
N ASN A 11 -7.07 5.20 16.43
CA ASN A 11 -7.08 5.65 15.04
C ASN A 11 -6.40 4.66 14.09
N VAL A 12 -6.09 3.45 14.54
CA VAL A 12 -5.46 2.42 13.70
C VAL A 12 -6.45 1.98 12.62
N LEU A 13 -6.10 2.25 11.36
CA LEU A 13 -6.84 1.78 10.19
C LEU A 13 -6.44 0.35 9.84
N TYR A 14 -5.13 0.10 9.80
CA TYR A 14 -4.56 -1.17 9.38
C TYR A 14 -3.28 -1.51 10.15
N SER A 15 -3.05 -2.79 10.35
CA SER A 15 -1.82 -3.33 10.92
C SER A 15 -1.12 -4.25 9.95
N TRP A 16 0.20 -4.32 10.05
CA TRP A 16 1.06 -5.08 9.13
C TRP A 16 2.11 -5.84 9.93
N ASP A 17 2.23 -7.15 9.70
CA ASP A 17 3.17 -8.03 10.41
C ASP A 17 4.39 -8.43 9.57
N GLY A 18 4.56 -7.86 8.37
CA GLY A 18 5.57 -8.28 7.39
C GLY A 18 5.06 -9.23 6.31
N LYS A 19 3.86 -9.80 6.49
CA LYS A 19 3.24 -10.76 5.57
C LYS A 19 1.74 -10.51 5.33
N HIS A 20 0.99 -10.15 6.35
CA HIS A 20 -0.46 -9.97 6.31
C HIS A 20 -0.85 -8.54 6.64
N LEU A 21 -1.77 -8.00 5.85
CA LEU A 21 -2.44 -6.75 6.16
C LEU A 21 -3.74 -7.06 6.90
N TYR A 22 -3.89 -6.48 8.08
CA TYR A 22 -5.06 -6.64 8.94
C TYR A 22 -5.89 -5.38 8.97
N GLN A 23 -7.21 -5.54 9.10
CA GLN A 23 -8.10 -4.42 9.41
C GLN A 23 -8.02 -4.06 10.90
N GLY A 24 -7.70 -2.80 11.19
CA GLY A 24 -7.55 -2.27 12.54
C GLY A 24 -6.29 -2.74 13.28
N ALA A 25 -6.30 -2.58 14.60
CA ALA A 25 -5.14 -2.82 15.47
C ALA A 25 -4.85 -4.30 15.80
N TYR A 26 -5.82 -5.19 15.59
CA TYR A 26 -5.72 -6.57 16.07
C TYR A 26 -5.33 -7.53 14.95
N THR A 27 -4.34 -8.38 15.21
CA THR A 27 -3.74 -9.30 14.24
C THR A 27 -4.39 -10.69 14.23
N TYR A 28 -5.70 -10.77 14.44
CA TYR A 28 -6.44 -12.04 14.33
C TYR A 28 -6.56 -12.48 12.87
N SER A 29 -6.53 -13.80 12.62
CA SER A 29 -6.66 -14.36 11.28
C SER A 29 -7.92 -13.91 10.54
N SER A 30 -9.03 -13.75 11.28
CA SER A 30 -10.31 -13.26 10.75
C SER A 30 -10.28 -11.81 10.26
N LYS A 31 -9.24 -11.04 10.61
CA LYS A 31 -9.06 -9.64 10.19
C LYS A 31 -8.09 -9.48 9.01
N ILE A 32 -7.51 -10.56 8.50
CA ILE A 32 -6.58 -10.50 7.38
C ILE A 32 -7.34 -10.10 6.12
N LEU A 33 -7.00 -8.94 5.56
CA LEU A 33 -7.48 -8.46 4.28
C LEU A 33 -6.65 -9.03 3.13
N TYR A 34 -5.33 -9.02 3.29
CA TYR A 34 -4.40 -9.44 2.25
C TYR A 34 -3.20 -10.20 2.82
N THR A 35 -2.65 -11.10 2.00
CA THR A 35 -1.37 -11.77 2.23
C THR A 35 -0.38 -11.38 1.15
N TRP A 36 0.88 -11.19 1.51
CA TRP A 36 1.98 -10.79 0.65
C TRP A 36 3.09 -11.83 0.70
N ASP A 37 3.63 -12.21 -0.45
CA ASP A 37 4.75 -13.16 -0.54
C ASP A 37 6.10 -12.50 -0.92
N GLY A 38 6.14 -11.16 -1.02
CA GLY A 38 7.30 -10.43 -1.55
C GLY A 38 7.17 -10.01 -3.02
N LYS A 39 6.18 -10.53 -3.75
CA LYS A 39 5.90 -10.20 -5.15
C LYS A 39 4.41 -10.07 -5.49
N HIS A 40 3.55 -10.87 -4.86
CA HIS A 40 2.13 -10.96 -5.12
C HIS A 40 1.31 -10.64 -3.87
N LEU A 41 0.22 -9.90 -4.07
CA LEU A 41 -0.77 -9.64 -3.06
C LEU A 41 -2.01 -10.50 -3.30
N TYR A 42 -2.33 -11.33 -2.34
CA TYR A 42 -3.45 -12.27 -2.34
C TYR A 42 -4.59 -11.73 -1.49
N GLN A 43 -5.82 -12.07 -1.87
CA GLN A 43 -6.98 -11.80 -1.02
C GLN A 43 -7.03 -12.75 0.17
N GLY A 44 -7.21 -12.21 1.38
CA GLY A 44 -7.34 -12.98 2.61
C GLY A 44 -6.03 -13.67 3.06
N ALA A 45 -6.16 -14.66 3.94
CA ALA A 45 -5.04 -15.26 4.67
C ALA A 45 -4.30 -16.42 3.96
N TYR A 46 -4.92 -17.04 2.95
CA TYR A 46 -4.48 -18.33 2.43
C TYR A 46 -4.04 -18.24 0.96
N PRO A 47 -2.79 -17.90 0.66
CA PRO A 47 -2.33 -17.61 -0.69
C PRO A 47 -2.49 -18.80 -1.67
N TYR A 48 -2.36 -20.04 -1.21
CA TYR A 48 -2.48 -21.24 -2.05
C TYR A 48 -3.89 -21.49 -2.60
N SER A 49 -4.93 -20.98 -1.92
CA SER A 49 -6.32 -21.09 -2.34
C SER A 49 -6.90 -19.75 -2.82
N SER A 50 -6.12 -18.67 -2.73
CA SER A 50 -6.58 -17.31 -3.00
C SER A 50 -6.14 -16.81 -4.36
N LYS A 51 -6.95 -15.93 -4.93
CA LYS A 51 -6.62 -15.20 -6.15
C LYS A 51 -5.49 -14.19 -5.87
N ILE A 52 -4.50 -14.16 -6.75
CA ILE A 52 -3.54 -13.05 -6.83
C ILE A 52 -4.29 -11.83 -7.39
N LEU A 53 -4.40 -10.79 -6.57
CA LEU A 53 -5.05 -9.53 -6.96
C LEU A 53 -4.07 -8.59 -7.66
N TYR A 54 -2.83 -8.57 -7.20
CA TYR A 54 -1.81 -7.65 -7.70
C TYR A 54 -0.42 -8.29 -7.70
N THR A 55 0.41 -7.84 -8.63
CA THR A 55 1.85 -8.14 -8.70
C THR A 55 2.64 -6.86 -8.56
N TRP A 56 3.76 -6.92 -7.85
CA TRP A 56 4.64 -5.80 -7.60
C TRP A 56 6.08 -6.17 -7.91
N ASP A 57 6.76 -5.33 -8.68
CA ASP A 57 8.13 -5.55 -9.16
C ASP A 57 9.17 -4.68 -8.43
N GLY A 58 8.76 -3.93 -7.39
CA GLY A 58 9.60 -2.94 -6.71
C GLY A 58 9.38 -1.49 -7.19
N LYS A 59 8.69 -1.30 -8.33
CA LYS A 59 8.44 -0.01 -8.95
C LYS A 59 6.99 0.16 -9.43
N HIS A 60 6.38 -0.86 -9.99
CA HIS A 60 5.06 -0.83 -10.60
C HIS A 60 4.12 -1.81 -9.91
N LEU A 61 2.90 -1.35 -9.66
CA LEU A 61 1.80 -2.22 -9.25
C LEU A 61 1.00 -2.63 -10.48
N TYR A 62 0.89 -3.93 -10.67
CA TYR A 62 0.16 -4.56 -11.75
C TYR A 62 -1.14 -5.16 -11.25
N GLN A 63 -2.17 -5.16 -12.09
CA GLN A 63 -3.42 -5.88 -11.82
C GLN A 63 -3.30 -7.37 -12.17
N GLY A 64 -3.58 -8.26 -11.21
CA GLY A 64 -3.48 -9.71 -11.38
C GLY A 64 -2.06 -10.25 -11.15
N GLY A 65 -1.86 -11.54 -11.44
CA GLY A 65 -0.62 -12.27 -11.07
C GLY A 65 0.55 -12.20 -12.06
N TYR A 66 0.35 -11.71 -13.28
CA TYR A 66 1.38 -11.75 -14.33
C TYR A 66 1.74 -10.35 -14.80
N ALA A 67 2.94 -9.86 -14.50
CA ALA A 67 3.39 -8.51 -14.82
C ALA A 67 3.36 -8.16 -16.32
N TYR A 68 3.81 -9.08 -17.19
CA TYR A 68 3.97 -8.79 -18.63
C TYR A 68 2.67 -8.62 -19.42
N SER A 69 1.59 -9.24 -18.96
CA SER A 69 0.28 -9.20 -19.64
C SER A 69 -0.75 -8.35 -18.91
N SER A 70 -0.35 -7.69 -17.82
CA SER A 70 -1.26 -6.96 -16.94
C SER A 70 -1.11 -5.46 -17.08
N LYS A 71 -2.18 -4.75 -16.71
CA LYS A 71 -2.21 -3.30 -16.68
C LYS A 71 -1.44 -2.80 -15.46
N ILE A 72 -0.47 -1.89 -15.67
CA ILE A 72 0.14 -1.11 -14.60
C ILE A 72 -0.89 -0.11 -14.07
N LEU A 73 -1.21 -0.23 -12.79
CA LEU A 73 -2.14 0.63 -12.08
C LEU A 73 -1.44 1.84 -11.47
N TYR A 74 -0.24 1.64 -10.92
CA TYR A 74 0.52 2.68 -10.23
C TYR A 74 2.03 2.47 -10.39
N THR A 75 2.78 3.57 -10.24
CA THR A 75 4.24 3.60 -10.22
C THR A 75 4.73 4.26 -8.94
N TRP A 76 5.81 3.76 -8.37
CA TRP A 76 6.54 4.29 -7.23
C TRP A 76 7.96 4.66 -7.65
N ASP A 77 8.42 5.84 -7.25
CA ASP A 77 9.79 6.30 -7.52
C ASP A 77 10.70 6.30 -6.27
N GLY A 78 10.22 5.76 -5.14
CA GLY A 78 10.88 5.89 -3.84
C GLY A 78 10.30 6.97 -2.93
N LYS A 79 9.46 7.86 -3.46
CA LYS A 79 8.83 8.96 -2.71
C LYS A 79 7.38 9.23 -3.12
N HIS A 80 7.04 9.10 -4.40
CA HIS A 80 5.77 9.47 -4.99
C HIS A 80 5.07 8.25 -5.58
N ILE A 81 3.74 8.23 -5.42
CA ILE A 81 2.86 7.28 -6.10
C ILE A 81 2.18 7.99 -7.26
N TYR A 82 2.37 7.46 -8.46
CA TYR A 82 1.78 7.94 -9.70
C TYR A 82 0.69 7.00 -10.16
N LYS A 83 -0.32 7.52 -10.87
CA LYS A 83 -1.30 6.69 -11.57
C LYS A 83 -0.73 6.17 -12.90
N GLY A 84 -0.83 4.88 -13.17
CA GLY A 84 -0.34 4.25 -14.40
C GLY A 84 1.18 4.19 -14.48
N ALA A 85 1.71 3.79 -15.65
CA ALA A 85 3.11 3.42 -15.82
C ALA A 85 4.11 4.61 -15.81
N TYR A 86 3.73 5.74 -16.41
CA TYR A 86 4.68 6.79 -16.78
C TYR A 86 4.71 7.93 -15.77
N ALA A 87 5.62 7.86 -14.79
CA ALA A 87 5.75 8.86 -13.72
C ALA A 87 5.82 10.32 -14.23
N TYR A 88 6.59 10.60 -15.30
CA TYR A 88 6.75 11.96 -15.84
C TYR A 88 5.50 12.54 -16.50
N GLN A 89 4.61 11.68 -17.02
CA GLN A 89 3.38 12.10 -17.70
C GLN A 89 2.15 12.00 -16.78
N SER A 90 2.29 11.30 -15.67
CA SER A 90 1.21 11.00 -14.73
C SER A 90 1.18 11.96 -13.56
N LYS A 91 -0.03 12.19 -13.05
CA LYS A 91 -0.24 12.95 -11.81
C LYS A 91 0.30 12.17 -10.60
N ILE A 92 1.06 12.85 -9.74
CA ILE A 92 1.38 12.37 -8.40
C ILE A 92 0.08 12.34 -7.57
N LEU A 93 -0.32 11.14 -7.16
CA LEU A 93 -1.48 10.93 -6.29
C LEU A 93 -1.12 11.11 -4.83
N TYR A 94 0.05 10.59 -4.43
CA TYR A 94 0.52 10.63 -3.06
C TYR A 94 2.02 10.84 -2.98
N THR A 95 2.45 11.45 -1.89
CA THR A 95 3.85 11.55 -1.48
C THR A 95 4.02 10.83 -0.15
N PHE A 96 5.10 10.08 0.02
CA PHE A 96 5.43 9.43 1.29
C PHE A 96 6.86 9.83 1.69
N ASP A 97 7.01 10.27 2.94
CA ASP A 97 8.28 10.78 3.46
C ASP A 97 9.00 9.79 4.40
N GLY A 98 8.50 8.55 4.49
CA GLY A 98 8.98 7.55 5.44
C GLY A 98 8.11 7.41 6.69
N LYS A 99 7.23 8.38 6.97
CA LYS A 99 6.33 8.37 8.14
C LYS A 99 4.90 8.75 7.81
N HIS A 100 4.71 9.74 6.95
CA HIS A 100 3.42 10.30 6.59
C HIS A 100 3.15 10.10 5.10
N LEU A 101 1.93 9.67 4.80
CA LEU A 101 1.39 9.67 3.45
C LEU A 101 0.59 10.96 3.26
N TYR A 102 0.91 11.69 2.20
CA TYR A 102 0.31 12.97 1.85
C TYR A 102 -0.53 12.81 0.58
N SER A 103 -1.62 13.57 0.50
CA SER A 103 -2.37 13.72 -0.74
C SER A 103 -1.64 14.67 -1.72
N GLY A 104 -1.40 14.18 -2.94
CA GLY A 104 -0.69 14.91 -3.99
C GLY A 104 0.82 15.02 -3.77
N ALA A 105 1.47 15.92 -4.52
CA ALA A 105 2.93 15.98 -4.65
C ALA A 105 3.68 16.58 -3.44
N TYR A 106 3.00 17.28 -2.54
CA TYR A 106 3.65 18.14 -1.54
C TYR A 106 3.44 17.62 -0.11
N ALA A 107 4.53 17.58 0.65
CA ALA A 107 4.57 17.12 2.04
C ALA A 107 4.15 18.21 3.05
N TYR A 108 2.98 18.84 2.83
CA TYR A 108 2.42 19.80 3.77
C TYR A 108 1.64 19.09 4.87
N SER A 109 1.78 19.53 6.12
CA SER A 109 1.08 18.92 7.26
C SER A 109 -0.44 18.84 7.08
N SER A 110 -1.04 19.86 6.45
CA SER A 110 -2.47 19.91 6.12
C SER A 110 -2.93 18.88 5.09
N LYS A 111 -1.98 18.21 4.42
CA LYS A 111 -2.25 17.19 3.39
C LYS A 111 -2.01 15.76 3.87
N ILE A 112 -1.58 15.57 5.12
CA ILE A 112 -1.36 14.24 5.68
C ILE A 112 -2.70 13.50 5.75
N ILE A 113 -2.77 12.36 5.05
CA ILE A 113 -3.94 11.48 5.08
C ILE A 113 -3.74 10.31 6.02
N SER A 114 -2.50 9.88 6.23
CA SER A 114 -2.19 8.77 7.10
C SER A 114 -0.77 8.84 7.64
N THR A 115 -0.58 8.21 8.79
CA THR A 115 0.73 8.04 9.42
C THR A 115 1.02 6.55 9.54
N VAL A 116 2.27 6.15 9.30
CA VAL A 116 2.73 4.79 9.54
C VAL A 116 3.70 4.77 10.70
N ASP A 117 3.69 3.65 11.40
CA ASP A 117 4.69 3.30 12.39
C ASP A 117 5.27 1.94 11.99
N GLY A 118 6.58 1.80 12.10
CA GLY A 118 7.34 0.68 11.56
C GLY A 118 7.42 0.63 10.03
N THR A 119 7.85 -0.51 9.50
CA THR A 119 8.04 -0.73 8.06
C THR A 119 6.72 -1.06 7.38
N PHE A 120 6.28 -0.22 6.44
CA PHE A 120 5.06 -0.43 5.66
C PHE A 120 5.40 -0.39 4.17
N PRO A 121 5.31 -1.51 3.42
CA PRO A 121 5.75 -1.53 2.02
C PRO A 121 4.85 -0.66 1.12
N PRO A 122 5.41 0.04 0.10
CA PRO A 122 4.68 1.00 -0.71
C PRO A 122 3.43 0.44 -1.40
N ILE A 123 3.45 -0.85 -1.78
CA ILE A 123 2.30 -1.53 -2.38
C ILE A 123 1.02 -1.36 -1.56
N LEU A 124 1.13 -1.37 -0.23
CA LEU A 124 -0.02 -1.29 0.65
C LEU A 124 -0.72 0.08 0.54
N PHE A 125 0.00 1.16 0.25
CA PHE A 125 -0.61 2.48 0.00
C PHE A 125 -1.40 2.56 -1.31
N MET A 126 -1.18 1.61 -2.24
CA MET A 126 -1.81 1.61 -3.56
C MET A 126 -3.07 0.73 -3.61
N VAL A 127 -3.27 -0.13 -2.60
CA VAL A 127 -4.38 -1.09 -2.51
C VAL A 127 -5.36 -0.78 -1.38
N LEU A 128 -5.07 0.26 -0.60
CA LEU A 128 -5.88 0.83 0.48
C LEU A 128 -6.53 2.13 0.03
#